data_AF-A0A536GGY9-F1
#
_entry.id   AF-A0A536GGY9-F1
#
_cell.length_a   1.000
_cell.length_b   1.000
_cell.length_c   1.000
_cell.angle_alpha   90.00
_cell.angle_beta   90.00
_cell.angle_gamma   90.00
#
_symmetry.space_group_name_H-M   'P 1'
#
loop_
_entity.id
_entity.type
_entity.pdbx_description
1 polymer ?
#
loop_
_entity_poly.entity_id
_entity_poly.type
_entity_poly.pdbx_seq_one_letter_code
_entity_poly.pdbx_strand_id
1 'polypeptide(L)'
;MVDLIGWVQGLNGLVLALAIAGLLFVEEIGVPLPLAPGDLLLAIGGIAIAAGKISALEFIAIAMAAIVGGAILGREIFALLGWKRLLRVARPLRIEAPLERVASLLHQRGWRAGFTARLIPGLRVHTTEVAGVTELPRRTFIGGLVPAATVYVVAFVGLGAAFGRPILEIIKRAEHQFLLFGLPIIAAIALALILWRPAKRGLASIGPAAWANAWVLRLDSPGFVVIPACIGINFTGHLLAVQFHLPLFLDSTGTILCALIAGPWVGGSVGVITNLVTANSIDPNAAPYAAVSFAIGFAAGLAARQGWHRQPAGWLAMWAICFLLSAVISTPLNLITSDGHSGVALGDAIVDRLAKGLPLPVASLAGEAAIDLPDKLLAVGAAVLIYRALPHPAAVSPPFELDLATAFRFVFRSERWPAKLLVGSLCLLFFWLVIPFLLLYGYSVEVARSACRGQTQLPAWTGVRQKLKDGFLMSMVLLVWNVPPGLLSVLPQPAAVAGGVLGLFVGLLQPAIWSQYLSGGIRATFNVAAVARRVRFNLSLTLVVGALGLTLPTLGLLGVVGLVVGVLPALVYTSIVVSYLFGEYANLTNEVPPTAGQSSGVVQATRATLATGDHDQQS
;
A
#
# COMPACT_ATOMS: atom_id res chain seq x y z
N MET A 1 -1.45 28.98 16.33
CA MET A 1 -2.77 28.68 15.75
C MET A 1 -3.78 29.03 16.83
N VAL A 2 -4.74 29.91 16.55
CA VAL A 2 -5.72 30.37 17.55
C VAL A 2 -6.44 29.14 18.11
N ASP A 3 -6.44 29.00 19.43
CA ASP A 3 -6.98 27.87 20.16
C ASP A 3 -8.52 27.87 20.10
N LEU A 4 -9.04 27.48 18.92
CA LEU A 4 -10.48 27.39 18.63
C LEU A 4 -11.17 26.42 19.60
N ILE A 5 -10.42 25.41 20.07
CA ILE A 5 -10.87 24.41 21.04
C ILE A 5 -10.90 25.00 22.45
N GLY A 6 -9.87 25.74 22.87
CA GLY A 6 -9.88 26.51 24.12
C GLY A 6 -11.03 27.52 24.18
N TRP A 7 -11.36 28.17 23.06
CA TRP A 7 -12.51 29.07 22.97
C TRP A 7 -13.85 28.32 23.12
N VAL A 8 -14.03 27.18 22.46
CA VAL A 8 -15.22 26.32 22.60
C VAL A 8 -15.32 25.67 23.99
N GLN A 9 -14.19 25.42 24.66
CA GLN A 9 -14.16 24.86 26.01
C GLN A 9 -14.51 25.89 27.10
N GLY A 10 -14.25 27.18 26.88
CA GLY A 10 -14.58 28.27 27.80
C GLY A 10 -16.01 28.81 27.70
N LEU A 11 -16.79 28.41 26.70
CA LEU A 11 -18.17 28.88 26.52
C LEU A 11 -19.16 28.08 27.38
N ASN A 12 -20.03 28.81 28.09
CA ASN A 12 -21.17 28.26 28.81
C ASN A 12 -22.04 27.42 27.85
N GLY A 13 -22.56 26.26 28.30
CA GLY A 13 -23.27 25.30 27.44
C GLY A 13 -24.41 25.92 26.63
N LEU A 14 -25.09 26.91 27.21
CA LEU A 14 -26.13 27.70 26.54
C LEU A 14 -25.59 28.55 25.38
N VAL A 15 -24.41 29.16 25.53
CA VAL A 15 -23.81 30.03 24.50
C VAL A 15 -23.36 29.19 23.30
N LEU A 16 -22.82 28.00 23.55
CA LEU A 16 -22.47 27.05 22.49
C LEU A 16 -23.72 26.56 21.73
N ALA A 17 -24.81 26.24 22.45
CA ALA A 17 -26.09 25.87 21.85
C ALA A 17 -26.65 27.00 20.97
N LEU A 18 -26.61 28.25 21.46
CA LEU A 18 -27.09 29.43 20.75
C LEU A 18 -26.21 29.78 19.54
N ALA A 19 -24.90 29.62 19.63
CA ALA A 19 -23.98 29.84 18.51
C ALA A 19 -24.21 28.83 17.38
N ILE A 20 -24.34 27.54 17.73
CA ILE A 20 -24.67 26.48 16.76
C ILE A 20 -26.03 26.75 16.11
N ALA A 21 -27.04 27.09 16.93
CA ALA A 21 -28.37 27.41 16.44
C ALA A 21 -28.40 28.64 15.54
N GLY A 22 -27.62 29.68 15.86
CA GLY A 22 -27.49 30.88 15.02
C GLY A 22 -26.88 30.56 13.65
N LEU A 23 -25.85 29.73 13.61
CA LEU A 23 -25.25 29.28 12.35
C LEU A 23 -26.21 28.40 11.54
N LEU A 24 -26.91 27.47 12.19
CA LEU A 24 -27.95 26.65 11.54
C LEU A 24 -29.09 27.50 10.98
N PHE A 25 -29.48 28.58 11.68
CA PHE A 25 -30.49 29.52 11.22
C PHE A 25 -30.04 30.28 9.97
N VAL A 26 -28.80 30.78 9.96
CA VAL A 26 -28.21 31.48 8.79
C VAL A 26 -28.10 30.57 7.58
N GLU A 27 -27.64 29.33 7.79
CA GLU A 27 -27.55 28.34 6.72
C GLU A 27 -28.94 28.00 6.17
N GLU A 28 -29.95 27.80 7.03
CA GLU A 28 -31.32 27.48 6.63
C GLU A 28 -32.06 28.64 5.96
N ILE A 29 -31.60 29.88 6.14
CA ILE A 29 -32.06 31.02 5.36
C ILE A 29 -31.61 30.91 3.89
N GLY A 30 -30.60 30.10 3.57
CA GLY A 30 -30.04 29.93 2.22
C GLY A 30 -28.68 30.63 2.01
N VAL A 31 -27.98 30.98 3.09
CA VAL A 31 -26.62 31.53 3.02
C VAL A 31 -25.62 30.36 3.05
N PRO A 32 -24.85 30.10 1.98
CA PRO A 32 -23.88 29.02 1.98
C PRO A 32 -22.75 29.36 2.96
N LEU A 33 -22.62 28.58 4.03
CA LEU A 33 -21.52 28.73 4.99
C LEU A 33 -20.27 28.01 4.44
N PRO A 34 -19.16 28.74 4.16
CA PRO A 34 -17.97 28.17 3.51
C PRO A 34 -17.16 27.23 4.42
N LEU A 35 -17.43 27.19 5.74
CA LEU A 35 -16.56 26.56 6.73
C LEU A 35 -17.17 25.38 7.51
N ALA A 36 -18.49 25.14 7.47
CA ALA A 36 -19.11 24.01 8.17
C ALA A 36 -20.49 23.67 7.56
N PRO A 37 -20.69 22.46 7.01
CA PRO A 37 -22.02 21.96 6.67
C PRO A 37 -22.88 21.84 7.93
N GLY A 38 -24.18 22.18 7.88
CA GLY A 38 -25.08 22.12 9.05
C GLY A 38 -25.15 20.77 9.75
N ASP A 39 -24.89 19.70 9.00
CA ASP A 39 -24.81 18.32 9.48
C ASP A 39 -23.67 18.17 10.51
N LEU A 40 -22.55 18.85 10.25
CA LEU A 40 -21.40 18.89 11.15
C LEU A 40 -21.72 19.70 12.42
N LEU A 41 -22.48 20.78 12.31
CA LEU A 41 -22.92 21.59 13.45
C LEU A 41 -23.85 20.80 14.39
N LEU A 42 -24.78 20.02 13.82
CA LEU A 42 -25.64 19.11 14.59
C LEU A 42 -24.85 17.97 15.25
N ALA A 43 -23.85 17.42 14.54
CA ALA A 43 -22.95 16.41 15.10
C ALA A 43 -22.10 16.99 16.24
N ILE A 44 -21.57 18.20 16.11
CA ILE A 44 -20.84 18.92 17.17
C ILE A 44 -21.75 19.15 18.39
N GLY A 45 -23.01 19.50 18.17
CA GLY A 45 -24.02 19.58 19.24
C GLY A 45 -24.23 18.25 19.96
N GLY A 46 -24.31 17.14 19.22
CA GLY A 46 -24.37 15.78 19.76
C GLY A 46 -23.14 15.42 20.61
N ILE A 47 -21.95 15.80 20.16
CA ILE A 47 -20.69 15.62 20.91
C ILE A 47 -20.71 16.43 22.22
N ALA A 48 -21.22 17.66 22.18
CA ALA A 48 -21.35 18.51 23.37
C ALA A 48 -22.37 17.95 24.39
N ILE A 49 -23.45 17.33 23.91
CA ILE A 49 -24.42 16.59 24.75
C ILE A 49 -23.74 15.37 25.39
N ALA A 50 -22.99 14.57 24.63
CA ALA A 50 -22.28 13.39 25.13
C ALA A 50 -21.21 13.73 26.18
N ALA A 51 -20.61 14.92 26.07
CA ALA A 51 -19.67 15.50 27.02
C ALA A 51 -20.32 16.10 28.28
N GLY A 52 -21.66 16.06 28.38
CA GLY A 52 -22.41 16.59 29.53
C GLY A 52 -22.45 18.11 29.61
N LYS A 53 -22.11 18.83 28.54
CA LYS A 53 -22.05 20.30 28.53
C LYS A 53 -23.40 20.97 28.26
N ILE A 54 -24.30 20.28 27.57
CA ILE A 54 -25.62 20.79 27.15
C ILE A 54 -26.66 19.70 27.39
N SER A 55 -27.85 20.06 27.88
CA SER A 55 -28.94 19.10 27.98
C SER A 55 -29.48 18.76 26.58
N ALA A 56 -29.75 17.47 26.34
CA ALA A 56 -30.21 17.00 25.03
C ALA A 56 -31.52 17.66 24.61
N LEU A 57 -32.44 17.84 25.56
CA LEU A 57 -33.76 18.40 25.29
C LEU A 57 -33.69 19.89 24.89
N GLU A 58 -32.86 20.69 25.57
CA GLU A 58 -32.70 22.11 25.26
C GLU A 58 -32.03 22.30 23.89
N PHE A 59 -30.97 21.54 23.59
CA PHE A 59 -30.29 21.66 22.31
C PHE A 59 -31.19 21.27 21.14
N ILE A 60 -31.93 20.15 21.26
CA ILE A 60 -32.86 19.70 20.21
C ILE A 60 -33.96 20.75 20.00
N ALA A 61 -34.52 21.32 21.08
CA ALA A 61 -35.55 22.35 20.98
C ALA A 61 -35.03 23.63 20.29
N ILE A 62 -33.85 24.11 20.67
CA ILE A 62 -33.24 25.32 20.10
C ILE A 62 -32.84 25.09 18.63
N ALA A 63 -32.24 23.94 18.30
CA ALA A 63 -31.87 23.58 16.94
C ALA A 63 -33.10 23.43 16.03
N MET A 64 -34.18 22.83 16.54
CA MET A 64 -35.43 22.69 15.81
C MET A 64 -36.08 24.06 15.53
N ALA A 65 -36.08 24.95 16.52
CA ALA A 65 -36.58 26.32 16.37
C ALA A 65 -35.76 27.11 15.33
N ALA A 66 -34.43 26.98 15.36
CA ALA A 66 -33.53 27.60 14.38
C ALA A 66 -33.74 27.08 12.96
N ILE A 67 -33.83 25.76 12.78
CA ILE A 67 -34.02 25.17 11.44
C ILE A 67 -35.38 25.53 10.85
N VAL A 68 -36.45 25.40 11.65
CA VAL A 68 -37.81 25.70 11.17
C VAL A 68 -37.97 27.20 10.93
N GLY A 69 -37.51 28.04 11.85
CA GLY A 69 -37.56 29.50 11.72
C GLY A 69 -36.75 30.02 10.54
N GLY A 70 -35.52 29.53 10.38
CA GLY A 70 -34.63 29.91 9.28
C GLY A 70 -35.20 29.50 7.93
N ALA A 71 -35.72 28.27 7.81
CA ALA A 71 -36.31 27.78 6.57
C ALA A 71 -37.60 28.53 6.18
N ILE A 72 -38.45 28.88 7.15
CA ILE A 72 -39.66 29.68 6.88
C ILE A 72 -39.27 31.08 6.40
N LEU A 73 -38.32 31.73 7.10
CA LEU A 73 -37.85 33.06 6.73
C LEU A 73 -37.14 33.07 5.37
N GLY A 74 -36.26 32.10 5.13
CA GLY A 74 -35.58 31.91 3.85
C GLY A 74 -36.57 31.74 2.70
N ARG A 75 -37.60 30.90 2.87
CA ARG A 75 -38.66 30.73 1.86
C ARG A 75 -39.35 32.05 1.54
N GLU A 76 -39.68 32.87 2.53
CA GLU A 76 -40.32 34.18 2.29
C GLU A 76 -39.36 35.18 1.61
N ILE A 77 -38.07 35.19 1.99
CA ILE A 77 -37.04 36.00 1.34
C ILE A 77 -36.89 35.62 -0.15
N PHE A 78 -36.84 34.31 -0.45
CA PHE A 78 -36.73 33.83 -1.82
C PHE A 78 -38.03 33.96 -2.62
N ALA A 79 -39.20 33.98 -1.97
CA ALA A 79 -40.47 34.33 -2.60
C ALA A 79 -40.49 35.80 -3.06
N LEU A 80 -39.89 36.71 -2.29
CA LEU A 80 -39.73 38.12 -2.69
C LEU A 80 -38.78 38.31 -3.88
N LEU A 81 -37.82 37.38 -4.07
CA LEU A 81 -36.90 37.39 -5.23
C LEU A 81 -37.64 37.05 -6.53
N GLY A 82 -38.56 36.08 -6.47
CA GLY A 82 -39.47 35.69 -7.55
C GLY A 82 -38.81 34.93 -8.73
N TRP A 83 -39.57 34.00 -9.31
CA TRP A 83 -39.15 33.10 -10.40
C TRP A 83 -38.50 33.83 -11.60
N LYS A 84 -38.99 35.02 -11.94
CA LYS A 84 -38.50 35.83 -13.06
C LYS A 84 -37.05 36.32 -12.89
N ARG A 85 -36.58 36.57 -11.66
CA ARG A 85 -35.19 37.00 -11.40
C ARG A 85 -34.23 35.83 -11.35
N LEU A 86 -34.67 34.68 -10.83
CA LEU A 86 -33.86 33.45 -10.81
C LEU A 86 -33.56 32.95 -12.23
N LEU A 87 -34.55 32.93 -13.12
CA LEU A 87 -34.36 32.54 -14.52
C LEU A 87 -33.36 33.46 -15.26
N ARG A 88 -33.27 34.73 -14.87
CA ARG A 88 -32.31 35.68 -15.44
C ARG A 88 -30.85 35.32 -15.10
N VAL A 89 -30.62 34.67 -13.95
CA VAL A 89 -29.31 34.17 -13.51
C VAL A 89 -29.06 32.72 -13.95
N ALA A 90 -30.11 31.89 -14.03
CA ALA A 90 -30.00 30.48 -14.43
C ALA A 90 -29.74 30.30 -15.94
N ARG A 91 -30.22 31.24 -16.78
CA ARG A 91 -30.01 31.23 -18.25
C ARG A 91 -28.54 31.27 -18.67
N PRO A 92 -27.69 32.20 -18.18
CA PRO A 92 -26.27 32.20 -18.53
C PRO A 92 -25.51 30.97 -18.03
N LEU A 93 -26.00 30.29 -16.99
CA LEU A 93 -25.39 29.08 -16.42
C LEU A 93 -25.92 27.76 -17.02
N ARG A 94 -26.89 27.81 -17.96
CA ARG A 94 -27.54 26.63 -18.59
C ARG A 94 -28.21 25.65 -17.60
N ILE A 95 -28.71 26.12 -16.45
CA ILE A 95 -29.34 25.28 -15.40
C ILE A 95 -30.88 25.33 -15.46
N GLU A 96 -31.47 25.91 -16.51
CA GLU A 96 -32.92 26.11 -16.64
C GLU A 96 -33.72 24.78 -16.63
N ALA A 97 -33.33 23.80 -17.46
CA ALA A 97 -34.05 22.53 -17.56
C ALA A 97 -33.97 21.62 -16.32
N PRO A 98 -32.83 21.51 -15.60
CA PRO A 98 -32.78 20.85 -14.30
C PRO A 98 -33.63 21.57 -13.24
N LEU A 99 -33.59 22.90 -13.21
CA LEU A 99 -34.31 23.72 -12.23
C LEU A 99 -35.84 23.61 -12.40
N GLU A 100 -36.33 23.63 -13.64
CA GLU A 100 -37.75 23.41 -13.97
C GLU A 100 -38.20 21.97 -13.63
N ARG A 101 -37.34 20.97 -13.83
CA ARG A 101 -37.63 19.59 -13.41
C ARG A 101 -37.77 19.47 -11.89
N VAL A 102 -36.89 20.10 -11.12
CA VAL A 102 -36.98 20.09 -9.65
C VAL A 102 -38.21 20.86 -9.16
N ALA A 103 -38.52 22.01 -9.78
CA ALA A 103 -39.71 22.80 -9.47
C ALA A 103 -41.02 22.03 -9.74
N SER A 104 -41.11 21.36 -10.89
CA SER A 104 -42.28 20.55 -11.25
C SER A 104 -42.46 19.31 -10.37
N LEU A 105 -41.38 18.64 -9.96
CA LEU A 105 -41.42 17.53 -9.01
C LEU A 105 -41.91 17.97 -7.62
N LEU A 106 -41.51 19.16 -7.16
CA LEU A 106 -41.98 19.73 -5.89
C LEU A 106 -43.46 20.12 -5.95
N HIS A 107 -43.93 20.64 -7.09
CA HIS A 107 -45.34 20.99 -7.29
C HIS A 107 -46.24 19.76 -7.39
N GLN A 108 -45.81 18.70 -8.10
CA GLN A 108 -46.62 17.49 -8.32
C GLN A 108 -46.70 16.57 -7.10
N ARG A 109 -45.62 16.46 -6.31
CA ARG A 109 -45.55 15.56 -5.14
C ARG A 109 -45.70 16.28 -3.80
N GLY A 110 -45.84 17.60 -3.79
CA GLY A 110 -46.14 18.43 -2.63
C GLY A 110 -45.17 18.19 -1.46
N TRP A 111 -45.73 17.99 -0.26
CA TRP A 111 -44.97 17.85 0.99
C TRP A 111 -44.01 16.65 0.99
N ARG A 112 -44.31 15.59 0.23
CA ARG A 112 -43.50 14.36 0.16
C ARG A 112 -42.16 14.59 -0.57
N ALA A 113 -42.16 15.37 -1.64
CA ALA A 113 -40.92 15.72 -2.34
C ALA A 113 -40.04 16.66 -1.50
N GLY A 114 -40.67 17.61 -0.79
CA GLY A 114 -39.98 18.45 0.19
C GLY A 114 -39.35 17.63 1.32
N PHE A 115 -40.06 16.62 1.83
CA PHE A 115 -39.53 15.72 2.84
C PHE A 115 -38.29 14.93 2.35
N THR A 116 -38.39 14.25 1.20
CA THR A 116 -37.29 13.41 0.69
C THR A 116 -36.06 14.23 0.28
N ALA A 117 -36.26 15.39 -0.34
CA ALA A 117 -35.16 16.25 -0.77
C ALA A 117 -34.38 16.84 0.43
N ARG A 118 -35.07 17.07 1.56
CA ARG A 118 -34.46 17.59 2.79
C ARG A 118 -33.69 16.55 3.60
N LEU A 119 -33.86 15.27 3.32
CA LEU A 119 -33.09 14.18 3.95
C LEU A 119 -31.76 13.88 3.24
N ILE A 120 -31.52 14.45 2.06
CA ILE A 120 -30.27 14.25 1.32
C ILE A 120 -29.27 15.34 1.74
N PRO A 121 -28.10 14.97 2.28
CA PRO A 121 -27.05 15.91 2.67
C PRO A 121 -26.66 16.85 1.53
N GLY A 122 -26.49 18.15 1.83
CA GLY A 122 -26.16 19.18 0.85
C GLY A 122 -27.32 19.67 -0.03
N LEU A 123 -28.42 18.92 -0.17
CA LEU A 123 -29.61 19.36 -0.94
C LEU A 123 -30.64 20.11 -0.09
N ARG A 124 -30.59 19.96 1.24
CA ARG A 124 -31.55 20.51 2.19
C ARG A 124 -31.72 22.02 2.10
N VAL A 125 -30.62 22.77 2.08
CA VAL A 125 -30.62 24.25 2.04
C VAL A 125 -31.25 24.75 0.75
N HIS A 126 -30.89 24.13 -0.38
CA HIS A 126 -31.43 24.46 -1.69
C HIS A 126 -32.93 24.18 -1.82
N THR A 127 -33.51 23.29 -1.00
CA THR A 127 -34.97 23.10 -0.99
C THR A 127 -35.72 24.34 -0.51
N THR A 128 -35.16 25.12 0.43
CA THR A 128 -35.76 26.35 0.93
C THR A 128 -35.73 27.44 -0.14
N GLU A 129 -34.60 27.56 -0.84
CA GLU A 129 -34.41 28.47 -1.97
C GLU A 129 -35.41 28.18 -3.09
N VAL A 130 -35.45 26.92 -3.55
CA VAL A 130 -36.35 26.50 -4.63
C VAL A 130 -37.81 26.63 -4.21
N ALA A 131 -38.15 26.30 -2.96
CA ALA A 131 -39.52 26.43 -2.44
C ALA A 131 -40.00 27.88 -2.37
N GLY A 132 -39.11 28.82 -2.06
CA GLY A 132 -39.42 30.25 -2.06
C GLY A 132 -39.64 30.78 -3.46
N VAL A 133 -38.70 30.51 -4.37
CA VAL A 133 -38.78 31.04 -5.73
C VAL A 133 -39.94 30.44 -6.54
N THR A 134 -40.38 29.21 -6.23
CA THR A 134 -41.55 28.55 -6.86
C THR A 134 -42.88 28.85 -6.16
N GLU A 135 -42.90 29.72 -5.15
CA GLU A 135 -44.09 30.13 -4.40
C GLU A 135 -44.88 28.95 -3.81
N LEU A 136 -44.20 27.89 -3.35
CA LEU A 136 -44.89 26.74 -2.76
C LEU A 136 -45.75 27.17 -1.56
N PRO A 137 -47.00 26.67 -1.41
CA PRO A 137 -47.86 27.04 -0.30
C PRO A 137 -47.22 26.77 1.07
N ARG A 138 -47.32 27.72 2.01
CA ARG A 138 -46.70 27.66 3.36
C ARG A 138 -46.96 26.34 4.06
N ARG A 139 -48.22 25.86 4.00
CA ARG A 139 -48.68 24.62 4.65
C ARG A 139 -48.00 23.37 4.07
N THR A 140 -47.83 23.32 2.76
CA THR A 140 -47.19 22.20 2.06
C THR A 140 -45.69 22.16 2.33
N PHE A 141 -45.04 23.33 2.39
CA PHE A 141 -43.63 23.44 2.75
C PHE A 141 -43.38 23.02 4.20
N ILE A 142 -44.15 23.56 5.15
CA ILE A 142 -44.04 23.22 6.58
C ILE A 142 -44.31 21.73 6.81
N GLY A 143 -45.30 21.16 6.10
CA GLY A 143 -45.64 19.73 6.18
C GLY A 143 -44.53 18.78 5.71
N GLY A 144 -43.63 19.23 4.83
CA GLY A 144 -42.42 18.48 4.46
C GLY A 144 -41.21 18.81 5.34
N LEU A 145 -41.09 20.08 5.75
CA LEU A 145 -40.00 20.63 6.55
C LEU A 145 -39.93 20.02 7.95
N VAL A 146 -41.02 20.05 8.71
CA VAL A 146 -41.02 19.67 10.13
C VAL A 146 -40.69 18.19 10.33
N PRO A 147 -41.35 17.23 9.63
CA PRO A 147 -41.01 15.82 9.78
C PRO A 147 -39.57 15.50 9.33
N ALA A 148 -39.10 16.14 8.25
CA ALA A 148 -37.73 15.96 7.78
C ALA A 148 -36.72 16.49 8.80
N ALA A 149 -36.93 17.70 9.33
CA ALA A 149 -36.06 18.29 10.34
C ALA A 149 -36.01 17.46 11.62
N THR A 150 -37.14 16.88 12.06
CA THR A 150 -37.16 15.97 13.22
C THR A 150 -36.28 14.74 12.99
N VAL A 151 -36.48 14.03 11.86
CA VAL A 151 -35.66 12.85 11.51
C VAL A 151 -34.18 13.23 11.43
N TYR A 152 -33.89 14.39 10.84
CA TYR A 152 -32.54 14.86 10.59
C TYR A 152 -31.80 15.24 11.87
N VAL A 153 -32.43 16.04 12.75
CA VAL A 153 -31.88 16.44 14.04
C VAL A 153 -31.65 15.20 14.92
N VAL A 154 -32.63 14.30 15.00
CA VAL A 154 -32.48 13.05 15.77
C VAL A 154 -31.34 12.19 15.24
N ALA A 155 -31.20 12.05 13.92
CA ALA A 155 -30.14 11.25 13.31
C ALA A 155 -28.74 11.81 13.60
N PHE A 156 -28.49 13.10 13.32
CA PHE A 156 -27.15 13.69 13.45
C PHE A 156 -26.76 14.02 14.89
N VAL A 157 -27.72 14.46 15.72
CA VAL A 157 -27.47 14.64 17.16
C VAL A 157 -27.27 13.27 17.83
N GLY A 158 -28.05 12.27 17.45
CA GLY A 158 -27.89 10.88 17.93
C GLY A 158 -26.54 10.28 17.52
N LEU A 159 -26.11 10.49 16.28
CA LEU A 159 -24.80 10.04 15.79
C LEU A 159 -23.67 10.77 16.51
N GLY A 160 -23.74 12.10 16.65
CA GLY A 160 -22.78 12.87 17.43
C GLY A 160 -22.72 12.45 18.91
N ALA A 161 -23.85 12.08 19.49
CA ALA A 161 -23.92 11.62 20.87
C ALA A 161 -23.36 10.19 21.04
N ALA A 162 -23.62 9.29 20.09
CA ALA A 162 -23.16 7.89 20.11
C ALA A 162 -21.66 7.76 19.80
N PHE A 163 -21.14 8.54 18.85
CA PHE A 163 -19.73 8.51 18.44
C PHE A 163 -18.86 9.58 19.14
N GLY A 164 -19.49 10.53 19.85
CA GLY A 164 -18.77 11.65 20.46
C GLY A 164 -17.80 11.26 21.56
N ARG A 165 -18.12 10.27 22.40
CA ARG A 165 -17.20 9.79 23.45
C ARG A 165 -15.93 9.14 22.86
N PRO A 166 -16.02 8.18 21.91
CA PRO A 166 -14.85 7.65 21.21
C PRO A 166 -14.04 8.73 20.46
N ILE A 167 -14.71 9.65 19.77
CA ILE A 167 -14.04 10.70 18.99
C ILE A 167 -13.33 11.72 19.90
N LEU A 168 -13.93 12.09 21.04
CA LEU A 168 -13.30 12.98 22.02
C LEU A 168 -12.06 12.35 22.68
N GLU A 169 -12.05 11.04 22.89
CA GLU A 169 -10.87 10.31 23.35
C GLU A 169 -9.76 10.24 22.29
N ILE A 170 -10.13 10.10 21.02
CA ILE A 170 -9.19 10.11 19.87
C ILE A 170 -8.63 11.53 19.66
N ILE A 171 -9.44 12.58 19.75
CA ILE A 171 -9.01 13.97 19.51
C ILE A 171 -8.12 14.49 20.65
N LYS A 172 -8.43 14.16 21.91
CA LYS A 172 -7.53 14.48 23.04
C LYS A 172 -6.19 13.74 22.96
N ARG A 173 -6.14 12.56 22.33
CA ARG A 173 -4.89 11.88 21.95
C ARG A 173 -4.22 12.51 20.71
N ALA A 174 -5.00 13.10 19.80
CA ALA A 174 -4.53 13.66 18.53
C ALA A 174 -3.72 14.97 18.68
N GLU A 175 -4.04 15.83 19.66
CA GLU A 175 -3.28 17.06 19.91
C GLU A 175 -1.86 16.80 20.41
N HIS A 176 -1.63 15.73 21.18
CA HIS A 176 -0.27 15.28 21.50
C HIS A 176 0.39 14.58 20.30
N GLN A 177 -0.38 13.98 19.38
CA GLN A 177 0.09 13.27 18.18
C GLN A 177 0.63 14.18 17.06
N PHE A 178 0.18 15.43 16.93
CA PHE A 178 0.68 16.32 15.87
C PHE A 178 2.11 16.84 16.13
N LEU A 179 2.48 17.06 17.40
CA LEU A 179 3.86 17.38 17.82
C LEU A 179 4.78 16.14 17.78
N LEU A 180 4.17 14.97 17.97
CA LEU A 180 4.71 13.60 17.94
C LEU A 180 5.28 13.16 16.59
N PHE A 181 4.67 13.59 15.49
CA PHE A 181 5.18 13.30 14.14
C PHE A 181 5.93 14.50 13.56
N GLY A 182 5.54 15.73 13.90
CA GLY A 182 6.17 16.94 13.37
C GLY A 182 7.65 17.10 13.76
N LEU A 183 7.98 16.98 15.05
CA LEU A 183 9.33 17.27 15.54
C LEU A 183 10.41 16.24 15.11
N PRO A 184 10.16 14.92 15.13
CA PRO A 184 11.11 13.93 14.65
C PRO A 184 11.22 13.91 13.13
N ILE A 185 10.13 14.17 12.41
CA ILE A 185 10.17 14.38 10.96
C ILE A 185 10.99 15.64 10.66
N ILE A 186 10.85 16.72 11.42
CA ILE A 186 11.67 17.94 11.28
C ILE A 186 13.14 17.69 11.66
N ALA A 187 13.43 16.88 12.68
CA ALA A 187 14.81 16.52 13.07
C ALA A 187 15.48 15.57 12.06
N ALA A 188 14.74 14.58 11.54
CA ALA A 188 15.17 13.70 10.46
C ALA A 188 15.32 14.48 9.14
N ILE A 189 14.44 15.44 8.85
CA ILE A 189 14.58 16.38 7.74
C ILE A 189 15.77 17.32 7.97
N ALA A 190 16.02 17.81 9.19
CA ALA A 190 17.17 18.67 9.50
C ALA A 190 18.50 17.90 9.36
N LEU A 191 18.56 16.66 9.84
CA LEU A 191 19.71 15.78 9.65
C LEU A 191 19.89 15.41 8.17
N ALA A 192 18.79 15.10 7.46
CA ALA A 192 18.79 14.90 6.03
C ALA A 192 19.24 16.16 5.27
N LEU A 193 18.89 17.37 5.75
CA LEU A 193 19.29 18.69 5.23
C LEU A 193 20.77 19.01 5.51
N ILE A 194 21.31 18.62 6.67
CA ILE A 194 22.73 18.73 7.01
C ILE A 194 23.57 17.79 6.13
N LEU A 195 23.08 16.56 5.93
CA LEU A 195 23.66 15.55 5.04
C LEU A 195 23.25 15.77 3.56
N TRP A 196 22.43 16.80 3.25
CA TRP A 196 21.85 17.05 1.92
C TRP A 196 22.85 17.60 0.94
N ARG A 197 23.93 18.27 1.37
CA ARG A 197 24.93 18.79 0.42
C ARG A 197 25.60 17.68 -0.41
N PRO A 198 26.07 16.56 0.19
CA PRO A 198 26.50 15.39 -0.57
C PRO A 198 25.33 14.61 -1.17
N ALA A 199 24.20 14.44 -0.45
CA ALA A 199 23.05 13.68 -0.96
C ALA A 199 22.33 14.35 -2.14
N LYS A 200 22.29 15.67 -2.26
CA LYS A 200 21.69 16.42 -3.39
C LYS A 200 22.50 16.23 -4.67
N ARG A 201 23.83 16.22 -4.58
CA ARG A 201 24.71 15.91 -5.72
C ARG A 201 24.51 14.46 -6.16
N GLY A 202 24.33 13.55 -5.21
CA GLY A 202 23.97 12.16 -5.46
C GLY A 202 22.57 12.00 -6.07
N LEU A 203 21.51 12.45 -5.41
CA LEU A 203 20.10 12.33 -5.83
C LEU A 203 19.83 13.06 -7.15
N ALA A 204 20.40 14.24 -7.38
CA ALA A 204 20.32 14.92 -8.67
C ALA A 204 21.10 14.20 -9.78
N SER A 205 22.08 13.37 -9.42
CA SER A 205 22.75 12.50 -10.38
C SER A 205 21.89 11.32 -10.79
N ILE A 206 20.86 10.89 -10.03
CA ILE A 206 19.97 9.78 -10.40
C ILE A 206 19.11 10.22 -11.60
N GLY A 207 19.70 10.11 -12.79
CA GLY A 207 19.05 10.48 -14.04
C GLY A 207 17.86 9.56 -14.36
N PRO A 208 16.93 9.99 -15.23
CA PRO A 208 15.82 9.17 -15.71
C PRO A 208 16.26 7.79 -16.23
N ALA A 209 17.47 7.70 -16.79
CA ALA A 209 18.06 6.45 -17.27
C ALA A 209 18.37 5.43 -16.16
N ALA A 210 18.79 5.88 -14.97
CA ALA A 210 19.04 4.99 -13.84
C ALA A 210 17.74 4.35 -13.33
N TRP A 211 16.67 5.13 -13.29
CA TRP A 211 15.31 4.66 -13.00
C TRP A 211 14.77 3.75 -14.08
N ALA A 212 14.94 4.08 -15.37
CA ALA A 212 14.50 3.24 -16.47
C ALA A 212 15.17 1.86 -16.43
N ASN A 213 16.49 1.82 -16.24
CA ASN A 213 17.23 0.57 -16.13
C ASN A 213 16.95 -0.16 -14.81
N ALA A 214 16.50 0.52 -13.74
CA ALA A 214 16.23 -0.10 -12.44
C ALA A 214 15.18 -1.20 -12.55
N TRP A 215 14.25 -1.06 -13.49
CA TRP A 215 13.19 -2.03 -13.73
C TRP A 215 13.65 -3.27 -14.50
N VAL A 216 14.81 -3.21 -15.16
CA VAL A 216 15.36 -4.36 -15.87
C VAL A 216 16.27 -5.14 -14.93
N LEU A 217 15.83 -6.34 -14.59
CA LEU A 217 16.59 -7.31 -13.82
C LEU A 217 17.50 -8.09 -14.77
N ARG A 218 18.80 -7.87 -14.61
CA ARG A 218 19.87 -8.56 -15.34
C ARG A 218 20.53 -9.54 -14.40
N LEU A 219 20.36 -10.83 -14.64
CA LEU A 219 20.92 -11.87 -13.78
C LEU A 219 21.93 -12.69 -14.56
N ASP A 220 23.17 -12.61 -14.11
CA ASP A 220 24.30 -13.39 -14.55
C ASP A 220 24.48 -14.66 -13.69
N SER A 221 25.10 -15.68 -14.28
CA SER A 221 25.38 -16.97 -13.63
C SER A 221 26.16 -16.91 -12.29
N PRO A 222 26.96 -15.86 -11.94
CA PRO A 222 27.62 -15.74 -10.63
C PRO A 222 26.68 -15.61 -9.41
N GLY A 223 25.38 -15.36 -9.63
CA GLY A 223 24.39 -15.28 -8.55
C GLY A 223 24.33 -16.54 -7.66
N PHE A 224 24.78 -17.69 -8.18
CA PHE A 224 24.87 -18.95 -7.43
C PHE A 224 25.76 -18.87 -6.19
N VAL A 225 26.84 -18.07 -6.23
CA VAL A 225 27.79 -17.95 -5.12
C VAL A 225 27.56 -16.68 -4.32
N VAL A 226 27.26 -15.57 -5.01
CA VAL A 226 27.15 -14.25 -4.37
C VAL A 226 25.94 -14.16 -3.44
N ILE A 227 24.78 -14.65 -3.86
CA ILE A 227 23.54 -14.54 -3.06
C ILE A 227 23.66 -15.34 -1.75
N PRO A 228 24.02 -16.65 -1.75
CA PRO A 228 24.18 -17.40 -0.49
C PRO A 228 25.28 -16.83 0.41
N ALA A 229 26.41 -16.37 -0.16
CA ALA A 229 27.47 -15.76 0.63
C ALA A 229 27.01 -14.48 1.33
N CYS A 230 26.25 -13.62 0.64
CA CYS A 230 25.71 -12.39 1.23
C CYS A 230 24.68 -12.68 2.32
N ILE A 231 23.81 -13.69 2.13
CA ILE A 231 22.89 -14.16 3.18
C ILE A 231 23.70 -14.64 4.39
N GLY A 232 24.76 -15.43 4.16
CA GLY A 232 25.64 -15.93 5.21
C GLY A 232 26.35 -14.82 5.99
N ILE A 233 26.84 -13.78 5.31
CA ILE A 233 27.44 -12.59 5.95
C ILE A 233 26.45 -11.92 6.90
N ASN A 234 25.24 -11.65 6.43
CA ASN A 234 24.22 -11.01 7.27
C ASN A 234 23.81 -11.89 8.45
N PHE A 235 23.52 -13.17 8.20
CA PHE A 235 23.11 -14.12 9.23
C PHE A 235 24.19 -14.26 10.32
N THR A 236 25.45 -14.35 9.91
CA THR A 236 26.59 -14.42 10.84
C THR A 236 26.74 -13.12 11.61
N GLY A 237 26.63 -11.96 10.96
CA GLY A 237 26.70 -10.66 11.61
C GLY A 237 25.62 -10.51 12.69
N HIS A 238 24.37 -10.84 12.35
CA HIS A 238 23.26 -10.80 13.31
C HIS A 238 23.43 -11.81 14.45
N LEU A 239 23.88 -13.04 14.14
CA LEU A 239 24.18 -14.04 15.17
C LEU A 239 25.21 -13.52 16.17
N LEU A 240 26.28 -12.88 15.70
CA LEU A 240 27.30 -12.27 16.57
C LEU A 240 26.71 -11.12 17.39
N ALA A 241 25.87 -10.28 16.79
CA ALA A 241 25.21 -9.19 17.49
C ALA A 241 24.36 -9.69 18.65
N VAL A 242 23.53 -10.72 18.42
CA VAL A 242 22.69 -11.34 19.46
C VAL A 242 23.54 -12.04 20.51
N GLN A 243 24.50 -12.87 20.11
CA GLN A 243 25.32 -13.67 21.04
C GLN A 243 26.16 -12.79 21.98
N PHE A 244 26.74 -11.71 21.46
CA PHE A 244 27.59 -10.80 22.24
C PHE A 244 26.82 -9.58 22.78
N HIS A 245 25.50 -9.53 22.59
CA HIS A 245 24.65 -8.42 23.04
C HIS A 245 25.17 -7.06 22.56
N LEU A 246 25.61 -7.01 21.30
CA LEU A 246 26.14 -5.79 20.71
C LEU A 246 25.03 -4.74 20.56
N PRO A 247 25.34 -3.44 20.69
CA PRO A 247 24.35 -2.37 20.51
C PRO A 247 24.09 -2.09 19.01
N LEU A 248 24.01 -3.12 18.17
CA LEU A 248 23.94 -3.08 16.69
C LEU A 248 23.16 -4.28 16.15
N PHE A 249 22.69 -4.23 14.90
CA PHE A 249 21.97 -5.35 14.26
C PHE A 249 22.86 -6.22 13.36
N LEU A 250 23.83 -5.61 12.66
CA LEU A 250 24.82 -6.23 11.78
C LEU A 250 24.25 -7.15 10.67
N ASP A 251 23.04 -6.87 10.20
CA ASP A 251 22.24 -7.74 9.32
C ASP A 251 22.17 -7.26 7.85
N SER A 252 22.83 -6.15 7.53
CA SER A 252 22.61 -5.42 6.27
C SER A 252 23.84 -5.38 5.34
N THR A 253 25.01 -5.85 5.78
CA THR A 253 26.27 -5.77 5.02
C THR A 253 26.22 -6.56 3.71
N GLY A 254 25.81 -7.82 3.78
CA GLY A 254 25.59 -8.69 2.62
C GLY A 254 24.45 -8.20 1.73
N THR A 255 23.40 -7.62 2.30
CA THR A 255 22.29 -6.98 1.56
C THR A 255 22.80 -5.85 0.67
N ILE A 256 23.59 -4.94 1.24
CA ILE A 256 24.21 -3.82 0.52
C ILE A 256 25.24 -4.33 -0.48
N LEU A 257 26.12 -5.25 -0.08
CA LEU A 257 27.14 -5.83 -0.96
C LEU A 257 26.52 -6.48 -2.19
N CYS A 258 25.48 -7.30 -2.01
CA CYS A 258 24.77 -7.93 -3.11
C CYS A 258 24.10 -6.88 -4.01
N ALA A 259 23.57 -5.79 -3.43
CA ALA A 259 23.03 -4.68 -4.20
C ALA A 259 24.09 -3.98 -5.07
N LEU A 260 25.31 -3.82 -4.56
CA LEU A 260 26.44 -3.23 -5.30
C LEU A 260 26.86 -4.11 -6.48
N ILE A 261 26.81 -5.44 -6.32
CA ILE A 261 27.24 -6.42 -7.33
C ILE A 261 26.15 -6.67 -8.38
N ALA A 262 24.94 -7.01 -7.94
CA ALA A 262 23.87 -7.56 -8.77
C ALA A 262 22.68 -6.59 -8.95
N GLY A 263 22.72 -5.43 -8.29
CA GLY A 263 21.71 -4.38 -8.45
C GLY A 263 20.56 -4.40 -7.43
N PRO A 264 19.63 -3.45 -7.55
CA PRO A 264 18.71 -3.07 -6.46
C PRO A 264 17.73 -4.18 -6.06
N TRP A 265 17.12 -4.85 -7.03
CA TRP A 265 16.14 -5.93 -6.76
C TRP A 265 16.79 -7.18 -6.17
N VAL A 266 18.01 -7.50 -6.58
CA VAL A 266 18.75 -8.66 -6.08
C VAL A 266 19.19 -8.42 -4.64
N GLY A 267 19.80 -7.26 -4.38
CA GLY A 267 20.19 -6.86 -3.02
C GLY A 267 18.99 -6.78 -2.07
N GLY A 268 17.89 -6.14 -2.49
CA GLY A 268 16.67 -6.11 -1.69
C GLY A 268 16.11 -7.51 -1.38
N SER A 269 16.14 -8.41 -2.36
CA SER A 269 15.71 -9.81 -2.17
C SER A 269 16.60 -10.57 -1.19
N VAL A 270 17.93 -10.36 -1.23
CA VAL A 270 18.86 -10.93 -0.25
C VAL A 270 18.51 -10.49 1.17
N GLY A 271 18.19 -9.21 1.36
CA GLY A 271 17.79 -8.68 2.66
C GLY A 271 16.52 -9.33 3.21
N VAL A 272 15.53 -9.53 2.33
CA VAL A 272 14.29 -10.23 2.70
C VAL A 272 14.56 -11.67 3.09
N ILE A 273 15.28 -12.41 2.25
CA ILE A 273 15.59 -13.83 2.51
C ILE A 273 16.35 -13.94 3.82
N THR A 274 17.35 -13.09 4.05
CA THR A 274 18.13 -13.05 5.29
C THR A 274 17.22 -12.88 6.51
N ASN A 275 16.35 -11.88 6.51
CA ASN A 275 15.53 -11.57 7.68
C ASN A 275 14.49 -12.66 7.94
N LEU A 276 13.96 -13.30 6.90
CA LEU A 276 13.07 -14.46 7.06
C LEU A 276 13.81 -15.71 7.54
N VAL A 277 15.04 -15.97 7.07
CA VAL A 277 15.89 -17.06 7.59
C VAL A 277 16.20 -16.83 9.06
N THR A 278 16.57 -15.60 9.42
CA THR A 278 16.91 -15.19 10.79
C THR A 278 15.70 -15.34 11.72
N ALA A 279 14.52 -14.91 11.26
CA ALA A 279 13.25 -15.06 11.97
C ALA A 279 12.90 -16.50 12.34
N ASN A 280 13.23 -17.43 11.45
CA ASN A 280 12.94 -18.85 11.66
C ASN A 280 14.06 -19.59 12.41
N SER A 281 15.17 -18.91 12.75
CA SER A 281 16.37 -19.58 13.29
C SER A 281 16.84 -19.01 14.63
N ILE A 282 17.09 -17.70 14.72
CA ILE A 282 17.79 -17.08 15.85
C ILE A 282 16.87 -16.07 16.55
N ASP A 283 16.26 -15.16 15.79
CA ASP A 283 15.48 -14.04 16.32
C ASP A 283 14.14 -13.90 15.59
N PRO A 284 13.02 -14.37 16.18
CA PRO A 284 11.67 -14.24 15.61
C PRO A 284 11.27 -12.81 15.25
N ASN A 285 11.85 -11.80 15.91
CA ASN A 285 11.54 -10.40 15.67
C ASN A 285 12.13 -9.89 14.34
N ALA A 286 12.99 -10.65 13.66
CA ALA A 286 13.59 -10.23 12.40
C ALA A 286 12.59 -10.14 11.22
N ALA A 287 11.46 -10.86 11.26
CA ALA A 287 10.56 -11.01 10.11
C ALA A 287 9.95 -9.67 9.60
N PRO A 288 9.40 -8.78 10.44
CA PRO A 288 8.87 -7.48 10.00
C PRO A 288 9.92 -6.61 9.30
N TYR A 289 11.18 -6.68 9.73
CA TYR A 289 12.28 -5.90 9.16
C TYR A 289 12.71 -6.39 7.77
N ALA A 290 12.14 -7.46 7.22
CA ALA A 290 12.39 -7.86 5.83
C ALA A 290 12.06 -6.73 4.84
N ALA A 291 11.04 -5.91 5.12
CA ALA A 291 10.69 -4.75 4.32
C ALA A 291 11.76 -3.64 4.40
N VAL A 292 12.33 -3.43 5.59
CA VAL A 292 13.44 -2.50 5.84
C VAL A 292 14.67 -2.92 5.04
N SER A 293 15.08 -4.17 5.18
CA SER A 293 16.20 -4.75 4.44
C SER A 293 16.01 -4.71 2.93
N PHE A 294 14.78 -4.91 2.44
CA PHE A 294 14.46 -4.73 1.03
C PHE A 294 14.72 -3.29 0.57
N ALA A 295 14.22 -2.30 1.32
CA ALA A 295 14.38 -0.89 0.99
C ALA A 295 15.85 -0.46 1.01
N ILE A 296 16.63 -0.92 2.00
CA ILE A 296 18.07 -0.67 2.11
C ILE A 296 18.81 -1.25 0.89
N GLY A 297 18.58 -2.52 0.56
CA GLY A 297 19.23 -3.17 -0.58
C GLY A 297 18.85 -2.50 -1.90
N PHE A 298 17.58 -2.14 -2.07
CA PHE A 298 17.10 -1.44 -3.26
C PHE A 298 17.78 -0.07 -3.42
N ALA A 299 17.82 0.73 -2.35
CA ALA A 299 18.45 2.05 -2.38
C ALA A 299 19.97 1.97 -2.63
N ALA A 300 20.66 1.03 -1.98
CA ALA A 300 22.08 0.81 -2.20
C ALA A 300 22.40 0.42 -3.65
N GLY A 301 21.57 -0.44 -4.27
CA GLY A 301 21.76 -0.82 -5.67
C GLY A 301 21.53 0.32 -6.66
N LEU A 302 20.59 1.22 -6.38
CA LEU A 302 20.42 2.45 -7.17
C LEU A 302 21.64 3.38 -7.03
N ALA A 303 22.14 3.57 -5.81
CA ALA A 303 23.35 4.35 -5.56
C ALA A 303 24.58 3.73 -6.27
N ALA A 304 24.67 2.41 -6.33
CA ALA A 304 25.75 1.69 -6.99
C ALA A 304 25.82 1.99 -8.49
N ARG A 305 24.67 2.05 -9.18
CA ARG A 305 24.58 2.32 -10.62
C ARG A 305 25.10 3.71 -11.00
N GLN A 306 25.00 4.66 -10.08
CA GLN A 306 25.55 6.00 -10.23
C GLN A 306 27.01 6.11 -9.77
N GLY A 307 27.64 4.98 -9.43
CA GLY A 307 29.04 4.94 -9.02
C GLY A 307 29.30 5.55 -7.65
N TRP A 308 28.30 5.68 -6.77
CA TRP A 308 28.50 6.30 -5.44
C TRP A 308 29.50 5.54 -4.59
N HIS A 309 29.59 4.22 -4.75
CA HIS A 309 30.60 3.37 -4.13
C HIS A 309 32.05 3.74 -4.53
N ARG A 310 32.26 4.56 -5.56
CA ARG A 310 33.60 4.98 -6.03
C ARG A 310 34.12 6.23 -5.32
N GLN A 311 33.25 7.05 -4.73
CA GLN A 311 33.62 8.36 -4.18
C GLN A 311 33.24 8.49 -2.70
N PRO A 312 34.06 9.13 -1.85
CA PRO A 312 33.75 9.29 -0.42
C PRO A 312 32.41 10.00 -0.13
N ALA A 313 32.08 11.03 -0.92
CA ALA A 313 30.79 11.71 -0.81
C ALA A 313 29.60 10.80 -1.13
N GLY A 314 29.78 9.84 -2.05
CA GLY A 314 28.79 8.82 -2.38
C GLY A 314 28.61 7.79 -1.28
N TRP A 315 29.68 7.42 -0.56
CA TRP A 315 29.59 6.55 0.63
C TRP A 315 28.76 7.20 1.72
N LEU A 316 29.05 8.47 2.02
CA LEU A 316 28.32 9.23 3.03
C LEU A 316 26.83 9.37 2.66
N ALA A 317 26.53 9.64 1.39
CA ALA A 317 25.14 9.74 0.92
C ALA A 317 24.41 8.39 0.98
N MET A 318 25.08 7.29 0.59
CA MET A 318 24.51 5.94 0.66
C MET A 318 24.24 5.52 2.12
N TRP A 319 25.20 5.75 3.01
CA TRP A 319 25.03 5.56 4.46
C TRP A 319 23.83 6.34 4.99
N ALA A 320 23.77 7.64 4.72
CA ALA A 320 22.67 8.49 5.20
C ALA A 320 21.31 7.98 4.71
N ILE A 321 21.20 7.55 3.46
CA ILE A 321 19.96 7.00 2.91
C ILE A 321 19.60 5.67 3.58
N CYS A 322 20.55 4.74 3.69
CA CYS A 322 20.31 3.44 4.33
C CYS A 322 19.89 3.62 5.80
N PHE A 323 20.55 4.50 6.54
CA PHE A 323 20.20 4.88 7.91
C PHE A 323 18.78 5.45 8.00
N LEU A 324 18.45 6.44 7.18
CA LEU A 324 17.13 7.09 7.22
C LEU A 324 16.02 6.12 6.83
N LEU A 325 16.23 5.28 5.81
CA LEU A 325 15.27 4.26 5.42
C LEU A 325 15.05 3.26 6.55
N SER A 326 16.13 2.84 7.22
CA SER A 326 16.05 1.94 8.37
C SER A 326 15.22 2.54 9.49
N ALA A 327 15.63 3.70 10.03
CA ALA A 327 14.96 4.31 11.16
C ALA A 327 13.49 4.67 10.89
N VAL A 328 13.18 5.21 9.69
CA VAL A 328 11.82 5.64 9.33
C VAL A 328 10.88 4.47 9.06
N ILE A 329 11.38 3.37 8.48
CA ILE A 329 10.54 2.20 8.18
C ILE A 329 10.43 1.29 9.40
N SER A 330 11.49 1.14 10.20
CA SER A 330 11.48 0.35 11.44
C SER A 330 10.58 0.96 12.52
N THR A 331 10.58 2.29 12.71
CA THR A 331 9.83 2.91 13.82
C THR A 331 8.34 2.56 13.85
N PRO A 332 7.57 2.65 12.74
CA PRO A 332 6.19 2.19 12.71
C PRO A 332 6.04 0.70 13.02
N LEU A 333 6.99 -0.14 12.59
CA LEU A 333 6.98 -1.57 12.90
C LEU A 333 7.14 -1.80 14.39
N ASN A 334 8.14 -1.17 15.02
CA ASN A 334 8.41 -1.25 16.46
C ASN A 334 7.20 -0.82 17.29
N LEU A 335 6.50 0.26 16.87
CA LEU A 335 5.29 0.75 17.53
C LEU A 335 4.12 -0.24 17.46
N ILE A 336 4.03 -1.04 16.39
CA ILE A 336 2.94 -2.00 16.18
C ILE A 336 3.24 -3.33 16.87
N THR A 337 4.49 -3.79 16.83
CA THR A 337 4.86 -5.15 17.27
C THR A 337 5.42 -5.20 18.68
N SER A 338 5.98 -4.10 19.17
CA SER A 338 6.92 -4.11 20.31
C SER A 338 6.79 -2.87 21.20
N ASP A 339 5.64 -2.19 21.19
CA ASP A 339 5.35 -0.99 21.97
C ASP A 339 6.41 0.13 21.82
N GLY A 340 7.05 0.21 20.66
CA GLY A 340 8.08 1.19 20.32
C GLY A 340 9.52 0.75 20.58
N HIS A 341 9.74 -0.44 21.13
CA HIS A 341 11.06 -1.02 21.39
C HIS A 341 11.60 -1.76 20.17
N SER A 342 12.91 -1.70 20.01
CA SER A 342 13.68 -2.34 18.93
C SER A 342 14.12 -3.77 19.28
N GLY A 343 14.17 -4.09 20.58
CA GLY A 343 14.73 -5.33 21.10
C GLY A 343 16.24 -5.27 21.37
N VAL A 344 16.89 -4.14 21.05
CA VAL A 344 18.30 -3.89 21.34
C VAL A 344 18.40 -3.00 22.58
N ALA A 345 19.12 -3.48 23.59
CA ALA A 345 19.19 -2.86 24.92
C ALA A 345 19.53 -1.35 24.92
N LEU A 346 20.43 -0.92 24.03
CA LEU A 346 20.79 0.50 23.91
C LEU A 346 19.60 1.36 23.45
N GLY A 347 18.94 0.96 22.37
CA GLY A 347 17.79 1.70 21.84
C GLY A 347 16.64 1.69 22.82
N ASP A 348 16.36 0.53 23.41
CA ASP A 348 15.25 0.35 24.35
C ASP A 348 15.45 1.20 25.61
N ALA A 349 16.67 1.29 26.14
CA ALA A 349 16.99 2.20 27.24
C ALA A 349 16.78 3.68 26.87
N ILE A 350 17.05 4.07 25.63
CA ILE A 350 16.78 5.42 25.11
C ILE A 350 15.27 5.65 25.02
N VAL A 351 14.50 4.68 24.51
CA VAL A 351 13.03 4.75 24.46
C VAL A 351 12.47 4.95 25.86
N ASP A 352 12.82 4.09 26.81
CA ASP A 352 12.36 4.16 28.20
C ASP A 352 12.69 5.49 28.88
N ARG A 353 13.88 6.05 28.59
CA ARG A 353 14.30 7.31 29.18
C ARG A 353 13.55 8.49 28.59
N LEU A 354 13.37 8.51 27.28
CA LEU A 354 12.76 9.60 26.53
C LEU A 354 11.23 9.58 26.63
N ALA A 355 10.60 8.40 26.65
CA ALA A 355 9.15 8.25 26.74
C ALA A 355 8.54 8.86 28.03
N LYS A 356 9.36 9.11 29.05
CA LYS A 356 8.96 9.80 30.29
C LYS A 356 8.63 11.28 30.11
N GLY A 357 9.14 11.92 29.05
CA GLY A 357 8.96 13.36 28.81
C GLY A 357 8.76 13.73 27.35
N LEU A 358 9.04 12.81 26.44
CA LEU A 358 8.76 12.89 25.02
C LEU A 358 7.71 11.85 24.66
N PRO A 359 6.95 12.10 23.58
CA PRO A 359 5.97 11.12 23.16
C PRO A 359 6.57 9.84 22.56
N LEU A 360 5.86 8.71 22.68
CA LEU A 360 6.41 7.37 22.40
C LEU A 360 6.97 7.20 20.98
N PRO A 361 6.29 7.54 19.87
CA PRO A 361 6.89 7.53 18.54
C PRO A 361 8.19 8.35 18.38
N VAL A 362 8.34 9.47 19.10
CA VAL A 362 9.59 10.26 19.09
C VAL A 362 10.70 9.49 19.80
N ALA A 363 10.38 8.94 20.97
CA ALA A 363 11.31 8.15 21.76
C ALA A 363 11.76 6.89 20.99
N SER A 364 10.81 6.20 20.36
CA SER A 364 11.03 5.03 19.50
C SER A 364 11.94 5.36 18.31
N LEU A 365 11.67 6.44 17.56
CA LEU A 365 12.55 6.87 16.46
C LEU A 365 13.95 7.21 16.96
N ALA A 366 14.07 7.87 18.11
CA ALA A 366 15.38 8.24 18.67
C ALA A 366 16.17 7.01 19.14
N GLY A 367 15.51 6.04 19.77
CA GLY A 367 16.11 4.77 20.15
C GLY A 367 16.57 3.96 18.95
N GLU A 368 15.71 3.84 17.92
CA GLU A 368 16.04 3.17 16.67
C GLU A 368 17.21 3.86 15.95
N ALA A 369 17.15 5.18 15.82
CA ALA A 369 18.18 5.96 15.14
C ALA A 369 19.55 5.86 15.84
N ALA A 370 19.59 5.73 17.16
CA ALA A 370 20.84 5.59 17.91
C ALA A 370 21.57 4.27 17.59
N ILE A 371 20.83 3.22 17.23
CA ILE A 371 21.37 1.93 16.83
C ILE A 371 21.69 1.94 15.32
N ASP A 372 20.75 2.39 14.50
CA ASP A 372 20.86 2.34 13.05
C ASP A 372 21.97 3.24 12.50
N LEU A 373 22.24 4.36 13.15
CA LEU A 373 23.27 5.31 12.70
C LEU A 373 24.66 4.67 12.62
N PRO A 374 25.21 4.08 13.71
CA PRO A 374 26.48 3.34 13.65
C PRO A 374 26.35 2.02 12.88
N ASP A 375 25.22 1.31 12.97
CA ASP A 375 25.02 0.04 12.29
C ASP A 375 25.14 0.17 10.77
N LYS A 376 24.39 1.10 10.16
CA LYS A 376 24.44 1.31 8.71
C LYS A 376 25.77 1.89 8.26
N LEU A 377 26.51 2.59 9.14
CA LEU A 377 27.84 3.09 8.80
C LEU A 377 28.80 1.92 8.59
N LEU A 378 28.81 0.98 9.53
CA LEU A 378 29.62 -0.23 9.46
C LEU A 378 29.19 -1.09 8.27
N ALA A 379 27.89 -1.29 8.06
CA ALA A 379 27.36 -2.10 6.98
C ALA A 379 27.73 -1.55 5.58
N VAL A 380 27.53 -0.24 5.36
CA VAL A 380 27.92 0.42 4.10
C VAL A 380 29.43 0.40 3.91
N GLY A 381 30.20 0.75 4.94
CA GLY A 381 31.66 0.76 4.87
C GLY A 381 32.23 -0.62 4.52
N ALA A 382 31.82 -1.66 5.25
CA ALA A 382 32.25 -3.03 5.02
C ALA A 382 31.84 -3.53 3.63
N ALA A 383 30.59 -3.29 3.21
CA ALA A 383 30.11 -3.72 1.90
C ALA A 383 30.91 -3.08 0.76
N VAL A 384 31.21 -1.78 0.82
CA VAL A 384 31.97 -1.13 -0.24
C VAL A 384 33.44 -1.55 -0.24
N LEU A 385 34.05 -1.75 0.93
CA LEU A 385 35.42 -2.26 1.03
C LEU A 385 35.54 -3.67 0.44
N ILE A 386 34.60 -4.56 0.77
CA ILE A 386 34.54 -5.92 0.19
C ILE A 386 34.33 -5.83 -1.32
N TYR A 387 33.39 -5.00 -1.78
CA TYR A 387 33.12 -4.81 -3.21
C TYR A 387 34.37 -4.39 -3.98
N ARG A 388 35.17 -3.47 -3.43
CA ARG A 388 36.41 -3.00 -4.05
C ARG A 388 37.53 -4.04 -4.05
N ALA A 389 37.51 -4.98 -3.11
CA ALA A 389 38.48 -6.06 -3.03
C ALA A 389 38.16 -7.21 -4.01
N LEU A 390 36.90 -7.32 -4.46
CA LEU A 390 36.49 -8.36 -5.39
C LEU A 390 37.01 -8.08 -6.81
N PRO A 391 37.49 -9.11 -7.53
CA PRO A 391 37.81 -8.97 -8.95
C PRO A 391 36.52 -8.69 -9.73
N HIS A 392 36.54 -7.71 -10.65
CA HIS A 392 35.42 -7.40 -11.53
C HIS A 392 35.62 -8.09 -12.88
N PRO A 393 34.89 -9.19 -13.18
CA PRO A 393 34.96 -9.82 -14.49
C PRO A 393 34.38 -8.88 -15.56
N ALA A 394 34.86 -8.98 -16.80
CA ALA A 394 34.28 -8.25 -17.92
C ALA A 394 32.78 -8.58 -18.04
N ALA A 395 31.96 -7.57 -18.30
CA ALA A 395 30.52 -7.70 -18.44
C ALA A 395 30.19 -8.63 -19.63
N VAL A 396 29.90 -9.90 -19.35
CA VAL A 396 29.24 -10.79 -20.30
C VAL A 396 27.76 -10.39 -20.31
N SER A 397 27.17 -10.22 -21.49
CA SER A 397 25.74 -9.95 -21.62
C SER A 397 24.95 -10.96 -20.78
N PRO A 398 24.07 -10.49 -19.86
CA PRO A 398 23.30 -11.41 -19.04
C PRO A 398 22.44 -12.26 -19.97
N PRO A 399 22.40 -13.59 -19.78
CA PRO A 399 21.60 -14.45 -20.66
C PRO A 399 20.09 -14.21 -20.52
N PHE A 400 19.64 -13.54 -19.45
CA PHE A 400 18.22 -13.27 -19.19
C PHE A 400 17.99 -11.83 -18.70
N GLU A 401 17.06 -11.12 -19.35
CA GLU A 401 16.55 -9.82 -18.93
C GLU A 401 15.07 -9.95 -18.56
N LEU A 402 14.72 -9.58 -17.33
CA LEU A 402 13.33 -9.53 -16.86
C LEU A 402 12.92 -8.07 -16.62
N ASP A 403 11.98 -7.55 -17.40
CA ASP A 403 11.46 -6.20 -17.21
C ASP A 403 10.33 -6.17 -16.18
N LEU A 404 10.68 -5.79 -14.94
CA LEU A 404 9.74 -5.63 -13.85
C LEU A 404 8.76 -4.47 -14.11
N ALA A 405 9.13 -3.42 -14.86
CA ALA A 405 8.20 -2.32 -15.14
C ALA A 405 6.98 -2.82 -15.91
N THR A 406 7.18 -3.77 -16.83
CA THR A 406 6.09 -4.39 -17.57
C THR A 406 5.16 -5.15 -16.61
N ALA A 407 5.66 -5.85 -15.59
CA ALA A 407 4.83 -6.52 -14.59
C ALA A 407 3.95 -5.54 -13.79
N PHE A 408 4.52 -4.44 -13.28
CA PHE A 408 3.76 -3.44 -12.53
C PHE A 408 2.76 -2.65 -13.39
N ARG A 409 3.08 -2.43 -14.67
CA ARG A 409 2.21 -1.70 -15.62
C ARG A 409 1.16 -2.59 -16.28
N PHE A 410 1.31 -3.91 -16.21
CA PHE A 410 0.42 -4.88 -16.85
C PHE A 410 -1.06 -4.65 -16.52
N VAL A 411 -1.36 -4.35 -15.25
CA VAL A 411 -2.73 -4.04 -14.79
C VAL A 411 -3.27 -2.79 -15.47
N PHE A 412 -2.51 -1.69 -15.44
CA PHE A 412 -2.95 -0.40 -15.95
C PHE A 412 -3.03 -0.32 -17.48
N ARG A 413 -2.29 -1.17 -18.19
CA ARG A 413 -2.39 -1.33 -19.66
C ARG A 413 -3.67 -2.03 -20.11
N SER A 414 -4.39 -2.66 -19.19
CA SER A 414 -5.55 -3.48 -19.52
C SER A 414 -6.84 -2.67 -19.57
N GLU A 415 -7.70 -2.96 -20.55
CA GLU A 415 -9.03 -2.38 -20.59
C GLU A 415 -9.85 -2.78 -19.35
N ARG A 416 -10.64 -1.81 -18.85
CA ARG A 416 -11.51 -1.97 -17.68
C ARG A 416 -10.79 -2.53 -16.45
N TRP A 417 -9.49 -2.21 -16.30
CA TRP A 417 -8.69 -2.61 -15.15
C TRP A 417 -9.34 -2.29 -13.77
N PRO A 418 -10.07 -1.17 -13.57
CA PRO A 418 -10.70 -0.91 -12.27
C PRO A 418 -11.78 -1.94 -11.96
N ALA A 419 -12.57 -2.33 -12.96
CA ALA A 419 -13.60 -3.35 -12.81
C ALA A 419 -12.99 -4.73 -12.54
N LYS A 420 -11.89 -5.09 -13.24
CA LYS A 420 -11.19 -6.35 -13.01
C LYS A 420 -10.60 -6.42 -11.60
N LEU A 421 -9.98 -5.34 -11.11
CA LEU A 421 -9.49 -5.25 -9.74
C LEU A 421 -10.62 -5.27 -8.71
N LEU A 422 -11.74 -4.60 -8.98
CA LEU A 422 -12.90 -4.58 -8.09
C LEU A 422 -13.49 -5.99 -7.91
N VAL A 423 -13.66 -6.75 -9.00
CA VAL A 423 -14.13 -8.14 -8.93
C VAL A 423 -13.15 -8.99 -8.12
N GLY A 424 -11.84 -8.84 -8.33
CA GLY A 424 -10.84 -9.52 -7.51
C GLY A 424 -10.89 -9.13 -6.04
N SER A 425 -11.13 -7.84 -5.75
CA SER A 425 -11.24 -7.30 -4.39
C SER A 425 -12.49 -7.81 -3.68
N LEU A 426 -13.61 -7.93 -4.39
CA LEU A 426 -14.83 -8.57 -3.89
C LEU A 426 -14.59 -10.06 -3.63
N CYS A 427 -13.90 -10.77 -4.53
CA CYS A 427 -13.54 -12.17 -4.29
C CYS A 427 -12.67 -12.33 -3.04
N LEU A 428 -11.71 -11.43 -2.83
CA LEU A 428 -10.86 -11.40 -1.65
C LEU A 428 -11.65 -11.03 -0.39
N LEU A 429 -12.59 -10.09 -0.45
CA LEU A 429 -13.46 -9.72 0.67
C LEU A 429 -14.30 -10.91 1.15
N PHE A 430 -14.78 -11.73 0.21
CA PHE A 430 -15.57 -12.93 0.48
C PHE A 430 -14.73 -14.22 0.50
N PHE A 431 -13.42 -14.14 0.79
CA PHE A 431 -12.53 -15.31 0.78
C PHE A 431 -13.00 -16.44 1.71
N TRP A 432 -13.66 -16.11 2.82
CA TRP A 432 -14.19 -17.03 3.83
C TRP A 432 -15.27 -17.99 3.30
N LEU A 433 -15.89 -17.68 2.15
CA LEU A 433 -16.83 -18.55 1.46
C LEU A 433 -16.14 -19.65 0.62
N VAL A 434 -14.80 -19.72 0.63
CA VAL A 434 -13.95 -20.66 -0.12
C VAL A 434 -14.04 -20.52 -1.64
N ILE A 435 -15.24 -20.56 -2.23
CA ILE A 435 -15.47 -20.43 -3.68
C ILE A 435 -14.88 -19.12 -4.24
N PRO A 436 -15.09 -17.93 -3.64
CA PRO A 436 -14.51 -16.69 -4.16
C PRO A 436 -12.97 -16.68 -4.07
N PHE A 437 -12.41 -17.27 -3.02
CA PHE A 437 -10.96 -17.45 -2.88
C PHE A 437 -10.40 -18.34 -3.99
N LEU A 438 -11.00 -19.52 -4.22
CA LEU A 438 -10.59 -20.43 -5.29
C LEU A 438 -10.73 -19.77 -6.67
N LEU A 439 -11.77 -18.96 -6.87
CA LEU A 439 -11.97 -18.24 -8.11
C LEU A 439 -10.86 -17.19 -8.35
N LEU A 440 -10.50 -16.42 -7.33
CA LEU A 440 -9.41 -15.44 -7.39
C LEU A 440 -8.05 -16.11 -7.60
N TYR A 441 -7.80 -17.23 -6.94
CA TYR A 441 -6.56 -17.97 -7.08
C TYR A 441 -6.45 -18.60 -8.49
N GLY A 442 -7.55 -19.14 -9.02
CA GLY A 442 -7.64 -19.59 -10.40
C GLY A 442 -7.46 -18.47 -11.43
N TYR A 443 -7.98 -17.27 -11.14
CA TYR A 443 -7.72 -16.09 -11.95
C TYR A 443 -6.22 -15.75 -11.99
N SER A 444 -5.55 -15.87 -10.85
CA SER A 444 -4.09 -15.66 -10.71
C SER A 444 -3.29 -16.66 -11.56
N VAL A 445 -3.70 -17.94 -11.58
CA VAL A 445 -3.14 -18.96 -12.49
C VAL A 445 -3.34 -18.60 -13.96
N GLU A 446 -4.51 -18.06 -14.33
CA GLU A 446 -4.74 -17.63 -15.70
C GLU A 446 -3.94 -16.40 -16.09
N VAL A 447 -3.73 -15.45 -15.17
CA VAL A 447 -2.80 -14.32 -15.37
C VAL A 447 -1.38 -14.84 -15.65
N ALA A 448 -0.90 -15.79 -14.86
CA ALA A 448 0.42 -16.40 -15.08
C ALA A 448 0.49 -17.12 -16.43
N ARG A 449 -0.58 -17.81 -16.83
CA ARG A 449 -0.68 -18.46 -18.16
C ARG A 449 -0.70 -17.45 -19.31
N SER A 450 -1.38 -16.32 -19.14
CA SER A 450 -1.41 -15.20 -20.10
C SER A 450 -0.03 -14.56 -20.25
N ALA A 451 0.66 -14.29 -19.15
CA ALA A 451 2.02 -13.77 -19.15
C ALA A 451 2.99 -14.76 -19.82
N CYS A 452 2.91 -16.05 -19.49
CA CYS A 452 3.72 -17.10 -20.12
C CYS A 452 3.52 -17.20 -21.64
N ARG A 453 2.38 -16.73 -22.17
CA ARG A 453 2.07 -16.70 -23.61
C ARG A 453 2.42 -15.36 -24.27
N GLY A 454 3.04 -14.43 -23.54
CA GLY A 454 3.38 -13.09 -24.04
C GLY A 454 2.16 -12.18 -24.23
N GLN A 455 1.03 -12.44 -23.57
CA GLN A 455 -0.15 -11.58 -23.66
C GLN A 455 0.04 -10.29 -22.86
N THR A 456 -0.42 -9.17 -23.42
CA THR A 456 -0.19 -7.82 -22.87
C THR A 456 -1.36 -7.27 -22.06
N GLN A 457 -2.48 -7.99 -21.99
CA GLN A 457 -3.69 -7.59 -21.28
C GLN A 457 -4.13 -8.63 -20.24
N LEU A 458 -4.79 -8.14 -19.18
CA LEU A 458 -5.40 -8.96 -18.14
C LEU A 458 -6.51 -9.86 -18.74
N PRO A 459 -6.56 -11.15 -18.37
CA PRO A 459 -7.63 -12.03 -18.78
C PRO A 459 -8.99 -11.55 -18.29
N ALA A 460 -10.04 -11.90 -19.02
CA ALA A 460 -11.41 -11.64 -18.61
C ALA A 460 -11.82 -12.57 -17.44
N TRP A 461 -12.83 -12.16 -16.67
CA TRP A 461 -13.45 -12.99 -15.62
C TRP A 461 -14.42 -14.05 -16.19
N THR A 462 -14.24 -14.47 -17.44
CA THR A 462 -15.02 -15.52 -18.11
C THR A 462 -14.45 -16.90 -17.79
N GLY A 463 -15.18 -17.99 -18.07
CA GLY A 463 -14.65 -19.35 -17.83
C GLY A 463 -14.52 -19.74 -16.35
N VAL A 464 -15.48 -19.30 -15.52
CA VAL A 464 -15.53 -19.52 -14.06
C VAL A 464 -15.21 -20.96 -13.66
N ARG A 465 -15.73 -21.95 -14.38
CA ARG A 465 -15.48 -23.38 -14.12
C ARG A 465 -13.99 -23.74 -14.20
N GLN A 466 -13.29 -23.24 -15.21
CA GLN A 466 -11.86 -23.53 -15.39
C GLN A 466 -11.03 -22.83 -14.33
N LYS A 467 -11.36 -21.57 -13.99
CA LYS A 467 -10.69 -20.84 -12.91
C LYS A 467 -10.90 -21.54 -11.56
N LEU A 468 -12.11 -21.97 -11.21
CA LEU A 468 -12.37 -22.72 -9.98
C LEU A 468 -11.55 -24.02 -9.93
N LYS A 469 -11.49 -24.76 -11.03
CA LYS A 469 -10.66 -25.97 -11.13
C LYS A 469 -9.18 -25.67 -10.92
N ASP A 470 -8.64 -24.68 -11.63
CA ASP A 470 -7.23 -24.27 -11.52
C ASP A 470 -6.90 -23.77 -10.11
N GLY A 471 -7.79 -22.98 -9.50
CA GLY A 471 -7.64 -22.49 -8.14
C GLY A 471 -7.66 -23.62 -7.10
N PHE A 472 -8.57 -24.59 -7.25
CA PHE A 472 -8.62 -25.76 -6.37
C PHE A 472 -7.35 -26.62 -6.48
N LEU A 473 -6.96 -26.99 -7.71
CA LEU A 473 -5.78 -27.82 -7.93
C LEU A 473 -4.51 -27.14 -7.44
N MET A 474 -4.34 -25.85 -7.72
CA MET A 474 -3.16 -25.13 -7.27
C MET A 474 -3.13 -24.96 -5.74
N SER A 475 -4.28 -24.76 -5.10
CA SER A 475 -4.38 -24.75 -3.64
C SER A 475 -3.96 -26.10 -3.04
N MET A 476 -4.34 -27.22 -3.67
CA MET A 476 -3.88 -28.56 -3.25
C MET A 476 -2.37 -28.73 -3.44
N VAL A 477 -1.82 -28.28 -4.56
CA VAL A 477 -0.37 -28.33 -4.80
C VAL A 477 0.38 -27.57 -3.70
N LEU A 478 -0.05 -26.34 -3.41
CA LEU A 478 0.54 -25.55 -2.33
C LEU A 478 0.43 -26.25 -0.97
N LEU A 479 -0.75 -26.80 -0.66
CA LEU A 479 -0.98 -27.52 0.59
C LEU A 479 0.01 -28.67 0.72
N VAL A 480 0.14 -29.53 -0.30
CA VAL A 480 1.03 -30.70 -0.27
C VAL A 480 2.49 -30.29 -0.10
N TRP A 481 2.95 -29.23 -0.80
CA TRP A 481 4.32 -28.72 -0.65
C TRP A 481 4.57 -28.10 0.74
N ASN A 482 3.53 -27.61 1.43
CA ASN A 482 3.63 -27.05 2.77
C ASN A 482 3.39 -28.06 3.91
N VAL A 483 2.93 -29.29 3.63
CA VAL A 483 2.76 -30.32 4.66
C VAL A 483 4.09 -30.67 5.35
N PRO A 484 5.19 -31.00 4.64
CA PRO A 484 6.47 -31.31 5.31
C PRO A 484 7.00 -30.19 6.21
N PRO A 485 7.12 -28.92 5.76
CA PRO A 485 7.56 -27.85 6.66
C PRO A 485 6.57 -27.62 7.79
N GLY A 486 5.25 -27.67 7.54
CA GLY A 486 4.24 -27.52 8.59
C GLY A 486 4.34 -28.59 9.68
N LEU A 487 4.58 -29.85 9.32
CA LEU A 487 4.78 -30.94 10.28
C LEU A 487 6.04 -30.73 11.13
N LEU A 488 7.15 -30.32 10.50
CA LEU A 488 8.40 -30.03 11.20
C LEU A 488 8.25 -28.83 12.15
N SER A 489 7.53 -27.78 11.74
CA SER A 489 7.31 -26.56 12.53
C SER A 489 6.55 -26.79 13.85
N VAL A 490 5.82 -27.90 13.98
CA VAL A 490 5.08 -28.25 15.22
C VAL A 490 5.92 -29.08 16.19
N LEU A 491 7.08 -29.59 15.74
CA LEU A 491 7.97 -30.40 16.59
C LEU A 491 8.85 -29.51 17.50
N PRO A 492 9.39 -30.04 18.61
CA PRO A 492 10.36 -29.33 19.44
C PRO A 492 11.63 -28.93 18.67
N GLN A 493 12.36 -27.96 19.21
CA GLN A 493 13.66 -27.59 18.64
C GLN A 493 14.65 -28.76 18.67
N PRO A 494 15.49 -28.93 17.62
CA PRO A 494 15.73 -28.02 16.49
C PRO A 494 14.80 -28.25 15.26
N ALA A 495 13.83 -29.17 15.35
CA ALA A 495 12.98 -29.53 14.21
C ALA A 495 12.03 -28.40 13.79
N ALA A 496 11.51 -27.61 14.75
CA ALA A 496 10.70 -26.43 14.46
C ALA A 496 11.42 -25.42 13.56
N VAL A 497 12.68 -25.08 13.88
CA VAL A 497 13.53 -24.20 13.05
C VAL A 497 13.70 -24.77 11.65
N ALA A 498 14.00 -26.08 11.54
CA ALA A 498 14.12 -26.75 10.25
C ALA A 498 12.81 -26.67 9.43
N GLY A 499 11.66 -26.76 10.09
CA GLY A 499 10.34 -26.60 9.48
C GLY A 499 10.11 -25.19 8.92
N GLY A 500 10.41 -24.15 9.72
CA GLY A 500 10.32 -22.76 9.28
C GLY A 500 11.22 -22.45 8.08
N VAL A 501 12.49 -22.90 8.13
CA VAL A 501 13.44 -22.74 7.03
C VAL A 501 13.00 -23.49 5.78
N LEU A 502 12.49 -24.72 5.92
CA LEU A 502 11.95 -25.49 4.80
C LEU A 502 10.72 -24.82 4.20
N GLY A 503 9.85 -24.23 5.03
CA GLY A 503 8.66 -23.48 4.58
C GLY A 503 9.05 -22.25 3.76
N LEU A 504 10.07 -21.50 4.20
CA LEU A 504 10.64 -20.40 3.44
C LEU A 504 11.20 -20.88 2.09
N PHE A 505 11.93 -22.00 2.09
CA PHE A 505 12.46 -22.58 0.85
C PHE A 505 11.34 -22.93 -0.13
N VAL A 506 10.26 -23.56 0.35
CA VAL A 506 9.05 -23.83 -0.46
C VAL A 506 8.41 -22.54 -0.99
N GLY A 507 8.39 -21.47 -0.19
CA GLY A 507 7.97 -20.13 -0.60
C GLY A 507 8.82 -19.54 -1.73
N LEU A 508 10.14 -19.69 -1.67
CA LEU A 508 11.06 -19.24 -2.72
C LEU A 508 10.97 -20.10 -3.99
N LEU A 509 10.55 -21.37 -3.87
CA LEU A 509 10.35 -22.27 -5.00
C LEU A 509 9.03 -22.06 -5.75
N GLN A 510 8.15 -21.17 -5.28
CA GLN A 510 6.86 -20.88 -5.92
C GLN A 510 6.95 -20.63 -7.44
N PRO A 511 7.88 -19.82 -7.98
CA PRO A 511 7.96 -19.60 -9.43
C PRO A 511 8.20 -20.90 -10.21
N ALA A 512 9.03 -21.79 -9.67
CA ALA A 512 9.34 -23.09 -10.29
C ALA A 512 8.17 -24.09 -10.17
N ILE A 513 7.46 -24.11 -9.04
CA ILE A 513 6.27 -24.95 -8.83
C ILE A 513 5.15 -24.50 -9.78
N TRP A 514 4.91 -23.19 -9.88
CA TRP A 514 3.93 -22.60 -10.80
C TRP A 514 4.28 -22.92 -12.25
N SER A 515 5.55 -22.78 -12.63
CA SER A 515 6.02 -23.11 -13.97
C SER A 515 5.72 -24.57 -14.36
N GLN A 516 5.95 -25.53 -13.45
CA GLN A 516 5.59 -26.94 -13.69
C GLN A 516 4.08 -27.14 -13.86
N TYR A 517 3.26 -26.47 -13.04
CA TYR A 517 1.80 -26.52 -13.17
C TYR A 517 1.33 -26.00 -14.53
N LEU A 518 1.91 -24.89 -14.99
CA LEU A 518 1.56 -24.25 -16.27
C LEU A 518 1.93 -25.13 -17.47
N SER A 519 3.04 -25.88 -17.40
CA SER A 519 3.50 -26.75 -18.51
C SER A 519 2.84 -28.13 -18.53
N GLY A 520 2.60 -28.75 -17.38
CA GLY A 520 2.20 -30.16 -17.30
C GLY A 520 1.11 -30.49 -16.29
N GLY A 521 0.43 -29.47 -15.76
CA GLY A 521 -0.64 -29.62 -14.78
C GLY A 521 -0.15 -30.17 -13.44
N ILE A 522 -1.08 -30.71 -12.65
CA ILE A 522 -0.82 -31.13 -11.27
C ILE A 522 0.30 -32.19 -11.15
N ARG A 523 0.37 -33.17 -12.06
CA ARG A 523 1.38 -34.24 -11.98
C ARG A 523 2.80 -33.72 -12.14
N ALA A 524 2.99 -32.70 -12.99
CA ALA A 524 4.30 -32.11 -13.22
C ALA A 524 4.83 -31.37 -11.96
N THR A 525 3.94 -30.81 -11.14
CA THR A 525 4.33 -30.07 -9.92
C THR A 525 4.96 -30.95 -8.85
N PHE A 526 4.67 -32.26 -8.83
CA PHE A 526 5.24 -33.21 -7.87
C PHE A 526 6.53 -33.87 -8.37
N ASN A 527 6.96 -33.57 -9.60
CA ASN A 527 8.26 -33.99 -10.08
C ASN A 527 9.35 -33.07 -9.50
N VAL A 528 9.80 -33.39 -8.28
CA VAL A 528 10.82 -32.62 -7.55
C VAL A 528 12.10 -32.47 -8.37
N ALA A 529 12.48 -33.48 -9.16
CA ALA A 529 13.64 -33.40 -10.03
C ALA A 529 13.45 -32.36 -11.15
N ALA A 530 12.25 -32.23 -11.72
CA ALA A 530 11.93 -31.21 -12.71
C ALA A 530 11.88 -29.80 -12.11
N VAL A 531 11.35 -29.64 -10.90
CA VAL A 531 11.42 -28.38 -10.13
C VAL A 531 12.88 -28.01 -9.87
N ALA A 532 13.69 -28.94 -9.34
CA ALA A 532 15.10 -28.73 -9.04
C ALA A 532 15.93 -28.39 -10.30
N ARG A 533 15.65 -29.01 -11.45
CA ARG A 533 16.30 -28.66 -12.72
C ARG A 533 16.02 -27.21 -13.13
N ARG A 534 14.77 -26.74 -13.02
CA ARG A 534 14.43 -25.33 -13.32
C ARG A 534 15.11 -24.36 -12.35
N VAL A 535 15.17 -24.69 -11.07
CA VAL A 535 15.83 -23.86 -10.05
C VAL A 535 17.34 -23.77 -10.32
N ARG A 536 17.98 -24.90 -10.63
CA ARG A 536 19.42 -24.95 -10.92
C ARG A 536 19.80 -24.24 -12.22
N PHE A 537 18.88 -24.14 -13.17
CA PHE A 537 19.11 -23.44 -14.42
C PHE A 537 19.40 -21.94 -14.20
N ASN A 538 18.65 -21.28 -13.32
CA ASN A 538 18.92 -19.90 -12.94
C ASN A 538 18.49 -19.63 -11.49
N LEU A 539 19.38 -20.00 -10.55
CA LEU A 539 19.11 -19.88 -9.12
C LEU A 539 18.79 -18.43 -8.71
N SER A 540 19.54 -17.47 -9.24
CA SER A 540 19.30 -16.06 -8.98
C SER A 540 17.90 -15.62 -9.40
N LEU A 541 17.43 -16.05 -10.56
CA LEU A 541 16.10 -15.68 -11.05
C LEU A 541 15.02 -16.29 -10.18
N THR A 542 15.16 -17.56 -9.80
CA THR A 542 14.23 -18.21 -8.87
C THR A 542 14.20 -17.50 -7.53
N LEU A 543 15.37 -17.21 -6.94
CA LEU A 543 15.45 -16.57 -5.63
C LEU A 543 14.87 -15.15 -5.64
N VAL A 544 15.16 -14.35 -6.65
CA VAL A 544 14.66 -12.98 -6.76
C VAL A 544 13.15 -12.97 -7.03
N VAL A 545 12.66 -13.74 -8.01
CA VAL A 545 11.23 -13.80 -8.32
C VAL A 545 10.45 -14.42 -7.16
N GLY A 546 11.02 -15.42 -6.49
CA GLY A 546 10.46 -16.03 -5.27
C GLY A 546 10.40 -15.03 -4.12
N ALA A 547 11.48 -14.29 -3.84
CA ALA A 547 11.50 -13.27 -2.81
C ALA A 547 10.50 -12.14 -3.09
N LEU A 548 10.40 -11.69 -4.35
CA LEU A 548 9.36 -10.75 -4.79
C LEU A 548 7.94 -11.30 -4.58
N GLY A 549 7.75 -12.60 -4.81
CA GLY A 549 6.51 -13.31 -4.52
C GLY A 549 6.12 -13.29 -3.05
N LEU A 550 7.09 -13.24 -2.13
CA LEU A 550 6.87 -13.13 -0.69
C LEU A 550 6.67 -11.67 -0.25
N THR A 551 7.38 -10.71 -0.86
CA THR A 551 7.43 -9.32 -0.38
C THR A 551 6.32 -8.44 -0.91
N LEU A 552 5.90 -8.63 -2.16
CA LEU A 552 4.85 -7.80 -2.74
C LEU A 552 3.52 -7.96 -2.01
N PRO A 553 3.07 -9.18 -1.63
CA PRO A 553 1.87 -9.34 -0.81
C PRO A 553 1.98 -8.68 0.57
N THR A 554 3.14 -8.75 1.23
CA THR A 554 3.34 -8.09 2.54
C THR A 554 3.28 -6.57 2.42
N LEU A 555 3.86 -6.00 1.35
CA LEU A 555 3.72 -4.57 1.05
C LEU A 555 2.27 -4.18 0.73
N GLY A 556 1.52 -5.07 0.06
CA GLY A 556 0.09 -4.90 -0.17
C GLY A 556 -0.72 -4.88 1.14
N LEU A 557 -0.32 -5.68 2.13
CA LEU A 557 -0.94 -5.74 3.46
C LEU A 557 -0.67 -4.46 4.28
N LEU A 558 0.54 -3.90 4.16
CA LEU A 558 0.96 -2.64 4.79
C LEU A 558 0.47 -1.39 4.04
N GLY A 559 -0.31 -1.56 2.97
CA GLY A 559 -0.49 -0.63 1.85
C GLY A 559 -0.55 0.86 2.18
N VAL A 560 0.40 1.64 1.62
CA VAL A 560 0.42 3.11 1.38
C VAL A 560 -0.19 4.02 2.48
N VAL A 561 -0.27 3.55 3.72
CA VAL A 561 -0.78 4.28 4.89
C VAL A 561 -2.32 4.42 4.91
N GLY A 562 -3.01 3.48 5.58
CA GLY A 562 -4.01 3.90 6.58
C GLY A 562 -5.52 3.75 6.30
N LEU A 563 -5.99 3.03 5.28
CA LEU A 563 -7.44 2.77 5.13
C LEU A 563 -7.74 1.32 4.67
N VAL A 564 -8.60 0.61 5.42
CA VAL A 564 -9.06 -0.78 5.16
C VAL A 564 -9.54 -0.99 3.72
N VAL A 565 -10.16 0.03 3.12
CA VAL A 565 -10.67 -0.03 1.74
C VAL A 565 -9.53 -0.07 0.69
N GLY A 566 -8.35 0.49 0.98
CA GLY A 566 -7.19 0.47 0.09
C GLY A 566 -6.39 -0.82 0.10
N VAL A 567 -6.44 -1.58 1.20
CA VAL A 567 -5.69 -2.83 1.38
C VAL A 567 -6.17 -3.92 0.43
N LEU A 568 -7.49 -4.08 0.24
CA LEU A 568 -8.05 -5.12 -0.62
C LEU A 568 -7.62 -4.97 -2.10
N PRO A 569 -7.79 -3.80 -2.75
CA PRO A 569 -7.27 -3.59 -4.10
C PRO A 569 -5.75 -3.72 -4.20
N ALA A 570 -5.00 -3.30 -3.16
CA ALA A 570 -3.54 -3.40 -3.15
C ALA A 570 -3.06 -4.86 -3.09
N LEU A 571 -3.69 -5.71 -2.27
CA LEU A 571 -3.40 -7.14 -2.20
C LEU A 571 -3.73 -7.85 -3.52
N VAL A 572 -4.86 -7.51 -4.15
CA VAL A 572 -5.23 -8.07 -5.46
C VAL A 572 -4.24 -7.61 -6.54
N TYR A 573 -3.86 -6.34 -6.53
CA TYR A 573 -2.88 -5.79 -7.46
C TYR A 573 -1.53 -6.49 -7.34
N THR A 574 -0.99 -6.60 -6.13
CA THR A 574 0.31 -7.25 -5.88
C THR A 574 0.28 -8.74 -6.23
N SER A 575 -0.82 -9.45 -5.94
CA SER A 575 -1.03 -10.84 -6.36
C SER A 575 -1.01 -11.01 -7.89
N ILE A 576 -1.63 -10.09 -8.64
CA ILE A 576 -1.60 -10.10 -10.10
C ILE A 576 -0.18 -9.86 -10.63
N VAL A 577 0.57 -8.91 -10.03
CA VAL A 577 1.97 -8.65 -10.40
C VAL A 577 2.82 -9.89 -10.18
N VAL A 578 2.70 -10.55 -9.02
CA VAL A 578 3.42 -11.80 -8.71
C VAL A 578 3.06 -12.90 -9.71
N SER A 579 1.77 -13.06 -10.03
CA SER A 579 1.31 -14.04 -11.01
C SER A 579 1.90 -13.79 -12.40
N TYR A 580 1.98 -12.53 -12.81
CA TYR A 580 2.63 -12.15 -14.07
C TYR A 580 4.12 -12.54 -14.05
N LEU A 581 4.84 -12.23 -12.97
CA LEU A 581 6.26 -12.59 -12.82
C LEU A 581 6.49 -14.09 -12.85
N PHE A 582 5.60 -14.89 -12.25
CA PHE A 582 5.69 -16.36 -12.30
C PHE A 582 5.42 -16.91 -13.71
N GLY A 583 4.52 -16.27 -14.47
CA GLY A 583 4.28 -16.59 -15.87
C GLY A 583 5.49 -16.27 -16.76
N GLU A 584 6.09 -15.10 -16.58
CA GLU A 584 7.28 -14.69 -17.33
C GLU A 584 8.49 -15.57 -16.98
N TYR A 585 8.66 -15.91 -15.70
CA TYR A 585 9.63 -16.92 -15.26
C TYR A 585 9.42 -18.26 -15.96
N ALA A 586 8.16 -18.71 -16.09
CA ALA A 586 7.85 -19.95 -16.78
C ALA A 586 8.21 -19.86 -18.27
N ASN A 587 7.94 -18.74 -18.94
CA ASN A 587 8.32 -18.51 -20.32
C ASN A 587 9.85 -18.62 -20.50
N LEU A 588 10.61 -17.85 -19.72
CA LEU A 588 12.08 -17.81 -19.77
C LEU A 588 12.74 -19.16 -19.46
N THR A 589 12.10 -20.01 -18.65
CA THR A 589 12.63 -21.34 -18.29
C THR A 589 12.10 -22.48 -19.17
N ASN A 590 11.11 -22.22 -20.04
CA ASN A 590 10.56 -23.19 -20.99
C ASN A 590 11.36 -23.30 -22.29
N GLU A 591 12.11 -22.27 -22.69
CA GLU A 591 12.91 -22.24 -23.93
C GLU A 591 14.13 -23.18 -23.94
N VAL A 592 14.19 -24.17 -23.04
CA VAL A 592 15.26 -25.17 -23.00
C VAL A 592 14.78 -26.46 -23.69
N PRO A 593 15.34 -26.82 -24.87
CA PRO A 593 15.10 -28.13 -25.46
C PRO A 593 15.61 -29.22 -24.50
N PRO A 594 14.93 -30.37 -24.42
CA PRO A 594 15.49 -31.53 -23.75
C PRO A 594 16.80 -31.91 -24.45
N THR A 595 17.89 -31.87 -23.69
CA THR A 595 19.20 -32.48 -23.99
C THR A 595 19.90 -32.05 -25.30
N ALA A 596 21.04 -31.38 -25.13
CA ALA A 596 22.09 -31.33 -26.15
C ALA A 596 22.51 -32.77 -26.49
N GLY A 597 22.08 -33.22 -27.66
CA GLY A 597 22.35 -34.53 -28.23
C GLY A 597 21.35 -34.78 -29.34
N GLN A 598 21.72 -34.41 -30.57
CA GLN A 598 20.98 -34.66 -31.82
C GLN A 598 19.84 -33.67 -32.17
N SER A 599 20.18 -32.44 -32.56
CA SER A 599 19.41 -31.71 -33.60
C SER A 599 20.12 -30.46 -34.18
N SER A 600 21.42 -30.29 -33.97
CA SER A 600 22.22 -29.19 -34.53
C SER A 600 22.54 -29.32 -36.03
N GLY A 601 21.77 -30.10 -36.80
CA GLY A 601 22.04 -30.35 -38.22
C GLY A 601 20.93 -29.94 -39.18
N VAL A 602 19.70 -29.75 -38.73
CA VAL A 602 18.55 -29.68 -39.66
C VAL A 602 17.96 -28.27 -39.79
N VAL A 603 18.15 -27.38 -38.81
CA VAL A 603 17.56 -26.02 -38.85
C VAL A 603 18.47 -25.00 -39.55
N GLN A 604 19.78 -25.25 -39.63
CA GLN A 604 20.71 -24.40 -40.40
C GLN A 604 20.78 -24.76 -41.89
N ALA A 605 20.45 -25.99 -42.28
CA ALA A 605 20.44 -26.39 -43.69
C ALA A 605 19.28 -25.74 -44.46
N THR A 606 18.08 -25.64 -43.87
CA THR A 606 16.89 -25.12 -44.57
C THR A 606 16.89 -23.61 -44.79
N ARG A 607 17.70 -22.84 -44.05
CA ARG A 607 17.88 -21.39 -44.29
C ARG A 607 18.98 -21.07 -45.31
N ALA A 608 19.91 -21.98 -45.56
CA ALA A 608 20.97 -21.77 -46.54
C ALA A 608 20.50 -22.09 -47.97
N THR A 609 19.61 -23.06 -48.17
CA THR A 609 19.10 -23.42 -49.52
C THR A 609 18.06 -22.44 -50.08
N LEU A 610 17.43 -21.61 -49.24
CA LEU A 610 16.46 -20.60 -49.69
C LEU A 610 17.09 -19.25 -50.06
N ALA A 611 18.39 -19.06 -49.81
CA ALA A 611 19.10 -17.81 -50.09
C ALA A 611 19.99 -17.86 -51.36
N THR A 612 20.11 -19.01 -52.02
CA THR A 612 20.96 -19.21 -53.20
C THR A 612 20.18 -19.53 -54.48
N GLY A 613 18.84 -19.41 -54.48
CA GLY A 613 17.99 -19.80 -55.59
C GLY A 613 17.47 -18.70 -56.50
N ASP A 614 17.83 -17.42 -56.29
CA ASP A 614 17.17 -16.28 -56.96
C ASP A 614 18.13 -15.41 -57.81
N HIS A 615 19.29 -15.96 -58.18
CA HIS A 615 20.20 -15.37 -59.16
C HIS A 615 20.57 -16.43 -60.20
N ASP A 616 19.68 -16.68 -61.16
CA ASP A 616 20.00 -17.09 -62.54
C ASP A 616 18.71 -17.45 -63.29
N GLN A 617 18.02 -16.45 -63.85
CA GLN A 617 17.16 -16.60 -65.05
C GLN A 617 16.63 -15.23 -65.50
N GLN A 618 17.46 -14.44 -66.19
CA GLN A 618 17.05 -13.43 -67.16
C GLN A 618 18.21 -13.15 -68.14
N SER A 619 18.34 -14.03 -69.14
CA SER A 619 18.83 -13.74 -70.50
C SER A 619 18.54 -14.92 -71.42
#